data_AF-A0A8H2MD81-F1
#
_entry.id   AF-A0A8H2MD81-F1
#
_cell.length_a   1.000
_cell.length_b   1.000
_cell.length_c   1.000
_cell.angle_alpha   90.00
_cell.angle_beta   90.00
_cell.angle_gamma   90.00
#
_symmetry.space_group_name_H-M   'P 1'
#
loop_
_entity.id
_entity.type
_entity.pdbx_description
1 polymer ?
#
loop_
_entity_poly.entity_id
_entity_poly.type
_entity_poly.pdbx_seq_one_letter_code
_entity_poly.pdbx_strand_id
1 'polypeptide(L)'
;MDLVSAMQARHSVRKYTDQAIEPDQAQLLEARMEEINQQEGLNFRLILGEDQFFQRRIPSFGNFENVKNYFVLAGKKDLDPQKVGYWGEDLVLYAQSLGLNTCWVGFAKFFYKDLVLDPGQKVFCLISLGYGQDQGKSRPSKSLEDVARGPKPYPEWFIQGVQGALLAPTAMNQQKFTIHYHPDGEVDFKAGRGFFAKLDLGIVKYHFDLVTKDRGCQKK
;
A
#
# COMPACT_ATOMS: atom_id res chain seq x y z
N MET A 1 0.79 -13.50 -11.26
CA MET A 1 1.20 -14.22 -10.03
C MET A 1 0.12 -14.07 -8.97
N ASP A 2 0.04 -14.92 -7.94
CA ASP A 2 -0.89 -14.69 -6.82
C ASP A 2 -0.42 -13.50 -5.94
N LEU A 3 -1.29 -13.02 -5.04
CA LEU A 3 -1.01 -11.83 -4.23
C LEU A 3 0.04 -12.06 -3.14
N VAL A 4 0.19 -13.28 -2.62
CA VAL A 4 1.22 -13.60 -1.63
C VAL A 4 2.59 -13.61 -2.31
N SER A 5 2.68 -14.17 -3.51
CA SER A 5 3.88 -14.09 -4.36
C SER A 5 4.20 -12.64 -4.74
N ALA A 6 3.18 -11.85 -5.09
CA ALA A 6 3.34 -10.42 -5.36
C ALA A 6 3.87 -9.66 -4.13
N MET A 7 3.38 -9.98 -2.93
CA MET A 7 3.85 -9.40 -1.66
C MET A 7 5.37 -9.55 -1.47
N GLN A 8 5.89 -10.75 -1.75
CA GLN A 8 7.32 -11.06 -1.59
C GLN A 8 8.18 -10.32 -2.63
N ALA A 9 7.69 -10.23 -3.87
CA ALA A 9 8.41 -9.60 -4.97
C ALA A 9 8.33 -8.07 -4.97
N ARG A 10 7.33 -7.49 -4.29
CA ARG A 10 7.05 -6.06 -4.34
C ARG A 10 8.15 -5.24 -3.64
N HIS A 11 8.78 -4.36 -4.40
CA HIS A 11 9.64 -3.30 -3.89
C HIS A 11 9.25 -1.94 -4.47
N SER A 12 9.63 -0.86 -3.78
CA SER A 12 9.34 0.48 -4.26
C SER A 12 10.20 0.82 -5.48
N VAL A 13 9.56 1.12 -6.60
CA VAL A 13 10.20 1.58 -7.84
C VAL A 13 9.82 3.02 -8.11
N ARG A 14 10.79 3.84 -8.49
CA ARG A 14 10.57 5.27 -8.77
C ARG A 14 10.97 5.70 -10.18
N LYS A 15 11.51 4.76 -10.95
CA LYS A 15 11.93 4.99 -12.32
C LYS A 15 11.24 3.99 -13.22
N TYR A 16 10.55 4.51 -14.22
CA TYR A 16 9.73 3.71 -15.11
C TYR A 16 10.25 3.81 -16.55
N THR A 17 10.02 2.77 -17.33
CA THR A 17 10.23 2.79 -18.79
C THR A 17 9.11 3.56 -19.47
N ASP A 18 9.28 3.89 -20.75
CA ASP A 18 8.25 4.55 -21.56
C ASP A 18 7.12 3.60 -22.02
N GLN A 19 7.20 2.32 -21.67
CA GLN A 19 6.18 1.34 -22.03
C GLN A 19 4.83 1.72 -21.40
N ALA A 20 3.81 1.85 -22.24
CA ALA A 20 2.44 2.11 -21.80
C ALA A 20 1.87 0.87 -21.06
N ILE A 21 1.02 1.10 -20.06
CA ILE A 21 0.23 0.03 -19.45
C ILE A 21 -0.74 -0.49 -20.52
N GLU A 22 -0.78 -1.80 -20.70
CA GLU A 22 -1.62 -2.42 -21.73
C GLU A 22 -3.12 -2.14 -21.44
N PRO A 23 -3.96 -1.89 -22.45
CA PRO A 23 -5.37 -1.57 -22.24
C PRO A 23 -6.11 -2.59 -21.37
N ASP A 24 -5.84 -3.88 -21.57
CA ASP A 24 -6.45 -4.96 -20.78
C ASP A 24 -6.02 -4.90 -19.31
N GLN A 25 -4.75 -4.58 -19.03
CA GLN A 25 -4.27 -4.40 -17.65
C GLN A 25 -4.88 -3.15 -17.02
N ALA A 26 -5.00 -2.05 -17.76
CA ALA A 26 -5.66 -0.83 -17.29
C ALA A 26 -7.11 -1.09 -16.89
N GLN A 27 -7.87 -1.83 -17.72
CA GLN A 27 -9.25 -2.23 -17.42
C GLN A 27 -9.32 -3.11 -16.16
N LEU A 28 -8.39 -4.05 -15.99
CA LEU A 28 -8.32 -4.89 -14.78
C LEU A 28 -8.06 -4.05 -13.52
N LEU A 29 -7.14 -3.10 -13.58
CA LEU A 29 -6.82 -2.19 -12.48
C LEU A 29 -8.02 -1.31 -12.11
N GLU A 30 -8.68 -0.74 -13.12
CA GLU A 30 -9.86 0.10 -12.94
C GLU A 30 -11.03 -0.69 -12.35
N ALA A 31 -11.31 -1.90 -12.86
CA ALA A 31 -12.37 -2.75 -12.33
C ALA A 31 -12.16 -3.10 -10.85
N ARG A 32 -10.93 -3.47 -10.45
CA ARG A 32 -10.61 -3.77 -9.05
C ARG A 32 -10.71 -2.54 -8.15
N MET A 33 -10.27 -1.38 -8.65
CA MET A 33 -10.41 -0.10 -7.94
C MET A 33 -11.87 0.30 -7.75
N GLU A 34 -12.71 0.16 -8.77
CA GLU A 34 -14.14 0.49 -8.69
C GLU A 34 -14.90 -0.45 -7.76
N GLU A 35 -14.56 -1.75 -7.77
CA GLU A 35 -15.10 -2.71 -6.80
C GLU A 35 -14.79 -2.28 -5.36
N ILE A 36 -13.53 -1.92 -5.09
CA ILE A 36 -13.09 -1.38 -3.80
C ILE A 36 -13.85 -0.09 -3.45
N ASN A 37 -13.94 0.86 -4.39
CA ASN A 37 -14.64 2.12 -4.17
C ASN A 37 -16.10 1.89 -3.76
N GLN A 38 -16.80 1.01 -4.48
CA GLN A 38 -18.19 0.69 -4.23
C GLN A 38 -18.40 -0.02 -2.89
N GLN A 39 -17.61 -1.05 -2.59
CA GLN A 39 -17.73 -1.84 -1.36
C GLN A 39 -17.38 -1.01 -0.12
N GLU A 40 -16.40 -0.12 -0.24
CA GLU A 40 -15.76 0.50 0.91
C GLU A 40 -16.09 2.00 1.05
N GLY A 41 -16.84 2.58 0.11
CA GLY A 41 -17.19 4.00 0.10
C GLY A 41 -15.96 4.90 -0.06
N LEU A 42 -15.03 4.48 -0.92
CA LEU A 42 -13.81 5.21 -1.26
C LEU A 42 -13.96 5.96 -2.58
N ASN A 43 -13.04 6.88 -2.88
CA ASN A 43 -12.99 7.61 -4.17
C ASN A 43 -11.57 7.57 -4.72
N PHE A 44 -11.07 6.35 -4.92
CA PHE A 44 -9.80 6.12 -5.59
C PHE A 44 -9.97 6.32 -7.09
N ARG A 45 -8.93 6.83 -7.75
CA ARG A 45 -8.96 7.08 -9.20
C ARG A 45 -7.66 6.61 -9.84
N LEU A 46 -7.75 6.02 -11.01
CA LEU A 46 -6.61 5.68 -11.84
C LEU A 46 -6.38 6.79 -12.86
N ILE A 47 -5.17 7.36 -12.86
CA ILE A 47 -4.74 8.32 -13.88
C ILE A 47 -3.70 7.64 -14.76
N LEU A 48 -3.89 7.73 -16.08
CA LEU A 48 -3.03 7.14 -17.09
C LEU A 48 -2.52 8.20 -18.06
N GLY A 49 -1.27 8.06 -18.51
CA GLY A 49 -0.68 8.93 -19.53
C GLY A 49 -0.50 10.39 -19.13
N GLU A 50 -0.55 10.74 -17.84
CA GLU A 50 -0.36 12.10 -17.35
C GLU A 50 1.09 12.28 -16.89
N ASP A 51 1.86 13.03 -17.68
CA ASP A 51 3.32 13.10 -17.54
C ASP A 51 3.83 14.42 -16.95
N GLN A 52 2.96 15.38 -16.63
CA GLN A 52 3.38 16.71 -16.18
C GLN A 52 3.55 16.79 -14.67
N PHE A 53 2.74 16.07 -13.90
CA PHE A 53 2.73 16.19 -12.44
C PHE A 53 4.09 15.84 -11.81
N PHE A 54 4.68 14.70 -12.19
CA PHE A 54 5.94 14.21 -11.63
C PHE A 54 7.19 14.88 -12.23
N GLN A 55 7.07 15.69 -13.28
CA GLN A 55 8.19 16.49 -13.82
C GLN A 55 8.60 17.62 -12.86
N ARG A 56 7.70 18.05 -11.98
CA ARG A 56 7.99 19.08 -10.98
C ARG A 56 8.91 18.48 -9.92
N ARG A 57 10.07 19.12 -9.69
CA ARG A 57 10.99 18.71 -8.62
C ARG A 57 10.37 18.99 -7.26
N ILE A 58 9.80 17.95 -6.66
CA ILE A 58 9.18 18.03 -5.33
C ILE A 58 10.18 17.52 -4.29
N PRO A 59 10.72 18.40 -3.41
CA PRO A 59 11.82 18.05 -2.49
C PRO A 59 11.53 16.84 -1.58
N SER A 60 10.25 16.52 -1.34
CA SER A 60 9.81 15.44 -0.47
C SER A 60 9.46 14.13 -1.18
N PHE A 61 9.40 14.08 -2.52
CA PHE A 61 8.95 12.90 -3.27
C PHE A 61 10.05 11.90 -3.59
N GLY A 62 11.31 12.21 -3.29
CA GLY A 62 12.42 11.39 -3.79
C GLY A 62 12.56 11.52 -5.31
N ASN A 63 13.50 10.76 -5.88
CA ASN A 63 13.84 10.89 -7.30
C ASN A 63 12.92 10.02 -8.16
N PHE A 64 11.83 10.61 -8.67
CA PHE A 64 10.93 9.98 -9.63
C PHE A 64 11.37 10.29 -11.06
N GLU A 65 11.25 9.31 -11.95
CA GLU A 65 11.57 9.42 -13.36
C GLU A 65 10.48 8.71 -14.17
N ASN A 66 9.98 9.43 -15.19
CA ASN A 66 9.02 8.89 -16.15
C ASN A 66 7.71 8.33 -15.56
N VAL A 67 7.19 8.95 -14.50
CA VAL A 67 5.89 8.57 -13.95
C VAL A 67 4.79 9.18 -14.81
N LYS A 68 4.03 8.32 -15.50
CA LYS A 68 2.88 8.72 -16.32
C LYS A 68 1.55 8.19 -15.78
N ASN A 69 1.60 7.27 -14.83
CA ASN A 69 0.43 6.60 -14.30
C ASN A 69 0.49 6.58 -12.78
N TYR A 70 -0.65 6.79 -12.13
CA TYR A 70 -0.77 6.72 -10.69
C TYR A 70 -2.21 6.53 -10.23
N PHE A 71 -2.38 5.85 -9.10
CA PHE A 71 -3.61 5.90 -8.34
C PHE A 71 -3.62 7.16 -7.47
N VAL A 72 -4.73 7.88 -7.47
CA VAL A 72 -5.05 8.90 -6.47
C VAL A 72 -5.89 8.25 -5.38
N LEU A 73 -5.39 8.25 -4.14
CA LEU A 73 -6.16 7.75 -3.00
C LEU A 73 -6.87 8.91 -2.29
N ALA A 74 -8.10 9.20 -2.71
CA ALA A 74 -8.94 10.24 -2.14
C ALA A 74 -10.14 9.68 -1.36
N GLY A 75 -10.70 10.53 -0.50
CA GLY A 75 -11.89 10.20 0.30
C GLY A 75 -12.28 11.34 1.23
N LYS A 76 -13.33 11.15 2.03
CA LYS A 76 -13.82 12.15 2.99
C LYS A 76 -12.72 12.58 3.96
N LYS A 77 -12.75 13.83 4.41
CA LYS A 77 -11.70 14.38 5.30
C LYS A 77 -11.53 13.63 6.62
N ASP A 78 -12.62 13.05 7.14
CA ASP A 78 -12.72 12.27 8.37
C ASP A 78 -12.52 10.75 8.17
N LEU A 79 -12.39 10.29 6.92
CA LEU A 79 -12.09 8.90 6.61
C LEU A 79 -10.80 8.46 7.32
N ASP A 80 -10.86 7.28 7.95
CA ASP A 80 -9.71 6.71 8.64
C ASP A 80 -8.58 6.39 7.65
N PRO A 81 -7.37 6.98 7.81
CA PRO A 81 -6.23 6.66 6.97
C PRO A 81 -5.88 5.17 6.93
N GLN A 82 -6.19 4.41 8.00
CA GLN A 82 -5.97 2.96 8.01
C GLN A 82 -6.76 2.26 6.91
N LYS A 83 -8.01 2.68 6.67
CA LYS A 83 -8.84 2.15 5.59
C LYS A 83 -8.25 2.43 4.22
N VAL A 84 -7.70 3.64 4.04
CA VAL A 84 -7.01 4.04 2.81
C VAL A 84 -5.76 3.21 2.57
N GLY A 85 -4.95 2.98 3.62
CA GLY A 85 -3.73 2.17 3.51
C GLY A 85 -4.03 0.71 3.20
N TYR A 86 -5.06 0.13 3.82
CA TYR A 86 -5.45 -1.26 3.62
C TYR A 86 -5.84 -1.53 2.16
N TRP A 87 -6.75 -0.72 1.61
CA TRP A 87 -7.25 -0.91 0.25
C TRP A 87 -6.33 -0.33 -0.83
N GLY A 88 -5.49 0.65 -0.49
CA GLY A 88 -4.42 1.08 -1.39
C GLY A 88 -3.37 -0.02 -1.57
N GLU A 89 -3.06 -0.81 -0.52
CA GLU A 89 -2.10 -1.91 -0.66
C GLU A 89 -2.66 -3.09 -1.46
N ASP A 90 -3.97 -3.30 -1.45
CA ASP A 90 -4.63 -4.22 -2.39
C ASP A 90 -4.30 -3.87 -3.85
N LEU A 91 -4.49 -2.60 -4.23
CA LEU A 91 -4.16 -2.11 -5.57
C LEU A 91 -2.66 -2.21 -5.89
N VAL A 92 -1.80 -1.96 -4.90
CA VAL A 92 -0.34 -2.12 -5.02
C VAL A 92 0.05 -3.56 -5.37
N LEU A 93 -0.46 -4.54 -4.60
CA LEU A 93 -0.14 -5.94 -4.84
C LEU A 93 -0.82 -6.46 -6.10
N TYR A 94 -2.01 -5.97 -6.43
CA TYR A 94 -2.67 -6.33 -7.67
C TYR A 94 -1.92 -5.82 -8.90
N ALA A 95 -1.45 -4.56 -8.90
CA ALA A 95 -0.59 -4.04 -9.95
C ALA A 95 0.71 -4.87 -10.09
N GLN A 96 1.34 -5.23 -8.97
CA GLN A 96 2.50 -6.15 -8.96
C GLN A 96 2.16 -7.52 -9.53
N SER A 97 0.95 -8.03 -9.29
CA SER A 97 0.49 -9.32 -9.80
C SER A 97 0.39 -9.36 -11.33
N LEU A 98 0.15 -8.18 -11.94
CA LEU A 98 0.10 -7.92 -13.38
C LEU A 98 1.48 -7.59 -13.98
N GLY A 99 2.55 -7.58 -13.18
CA GLY A 99 3.91 -7.30 -13.63
C GLY A 99 4.30 -5.81 -13.62
N LEU A 100 3.46 -4.95 -13.06
CA LEU A 100 3.77 -3.53 -12.89
C LEU A 100 4.50 -3.29 -11.57
N ASN A 101 5.39 -2.29 -11.55
CA ASN A 101 6.03 -1.85 -10.32
C ASN A 101 5.32 -0.62 -9.75
N THR A 102 5.48 -0.38 -8.45
CA THR A 102 4.76 0.70 -7.76
C THR A 102 5.61 1.43 -6.74
N CYS A 103 5.19 2.64 -6.37
CA CYS A 103 5.67 3.31 -5.17
C CYS A 103 4.62 4.24 -4.58
N TRP A 104 4.42 4.10 -3.27
CA TRP A 104 3.68 5.04 -2.43
C TRP A 104 4.31 6.44 -2.45
N VAL A 105 3.49 7.46 -2.67
CA VAL A 105 3.86 8.87 -2.70
C VAL A 105 3.03 9.61 -1.66
N GLY A 106 3.63 9.85 -0.50
CA GLY A 106 3.03 10.68 0.55
C GLY A 106 3.10 12.17 0.19
N PHE A 107 2.40 13.03 0.94
CA PHE A 107 2.42 14.50 0.79
C PHE A 107 1.84 15.06 -0.52
N ALA A 108 1.18 14.21 -1.31
CA ALA A 108 0.45 14.57 -2.53
C ALA A 108 -0.53 15.75 -2.40
N LYS A 109 -1.14 15.92 -1.23
CA LYS A 109 -2.07 17.02 -0.94
C LYS A 109 -1.51 18.42 -1.22
N PHE A 110 -0.19 18.60 -1.21
CA PHE A 110 0.42 19.90 -1.47
C PHE A 110 0.53 20.23 -2.96
N PHE A 111 0.35 19.23 -3.82
CA PHE A 111 0.69 19.30 -5.24
C PHE A 111 -0.51 19.03 -6.16
N TYR A 112 -1.55 18.33 -5.68
CA TYR A 112 -2.81 18.11 -6.41
C TYR A 112 -3.90 19.13 -6.05
N LYS A 113 -3.55 20.42 -6.02
CA LYS A 113 -4.58 21.46 -5.81
C LYS A 113 -5.57 21.53 -6.98
N ASP A 114 -5.14 21.07 -8.15
CA ASP A 114 -5.88 21.15 -9.40
C ASP A 114 -6.76 19.90 -9.66
N LEU A 115 -6.67 18.87 -8.80
CA LEU A 115 -7.55 17.71 -8.93
C LEU A 115 -8.95 18.05 -8.45
N VAL A 116 -9.94 17.87 -9.33
CA VAL A 116 -11.35 18.07 -8.99
C VAL A 116 -11.79 16.95 -8.05
N LEU A 117 -11.92 17.26 -6.76
CA LEU A 117 -12.47 16.37 -5.75
C LEU A 117 -13.92 16.73 -5.43
N ASP A 118 -14.70 15.75 -4.99
CA ASP A 118 -16.03 16.05 -4.48
C ASP A 118 -15.95 16.90 -3.19
N PRO A 119 -16.96 17.73 -2.91
CA PRO A 119 -16.99 18.53 -1.69
C PRO A 119 -16.73 17.70 -0.42
N GLY A 120 -15.84 18.20 0.44
CA GLY A 120 -15.51 17.54 1.70
C GLY A 120 -14.48 16.40 1.60
N GLN A 121 -13.93 16.13 0.41
CA GLN A 121 -12.86 15.15 0.24
C GLN A 121 -11.45 15.76 0.33
N LYS A 122 -10.45 14.88 0.45
CA LYS A 122 -9.02 15.19 0.38
C LYS A 122 -8.25 14.03 -0.26
N VAL A 123 -7.07 14.31 -0.82
CA VAL A 123 -6.08 13.28 -1.19
C VAL A 123 -5.27 12.88 0.03
N PHE A 124 -5.14 11.58 0.27
CA PHE A 124 -4.31 11.01 1.33
C PHE A 124 -2.88 10.72 0.85
N CYS A 125 -2.76 9.95 -0.23
CA CYS A 125 -1.52 9.52 -0.87
C CYS A 125 -1.77 9.29 -2.36
N LEU A 126 -0.69 9.06 -3.11
CA LEU A 126 -0.75 8.42 -4.42
C LEU A 126 0.01 7.11 -4.39
N ILE A 127 -0.22 6.31 -5.41
CA ILE A 127 0.63 5.17 -5.76
C ILE A 127 1.02 5.35 -7.22
N SER A 128 2.29 5.69 -7.48
CA SER A 128 2.84 5.63 -8.84
C SER A 128 2.88 4.18 -9.33
N LEU A 129 2.65 3.95 -10.63
CA LEU A 129 2.73 2.62 -11.24
C LEU A 129 3.19 2.66 -12.70
N GLY A 130 3.77 1.54 -13.15
CA GLY A 130 4.21 1.33 -14.53
C GLY A 130 5.28 0.23 -14.60
N TYR A 131 5.81 0.00 -15.80
CA TYR A 131 6.94 -0.92 -15.98
C TYR A 131 8.22 -0.28 -15.45
N GLY A 132 8.80 -0.84 -14.38
CA GLY A 132 10.02 -0.33 -13.78
C GLY A 132 11.25 -0.49 -14.67
N GLN A 133 12.18 0.46 -14.59
CA GLN A 133 13.54 0.26 -15.14
C GLN A 133 14.32 -0.80 -14.34
N ASP A 134 13.89 -1.04 -13.10
CA ASP A 134 14.35 -2.10 -12.21
C ASP A 134 13.17 -2.68 -11.42
N GLN A 135 13.41 -3.74 -10.66
CA GLN A 135 12.41 -4.37 -9.77
C GLN A 135 12.45 -3.81 -8.34
N GLY A 136 13.09 -2.65 -8.14
CA GLY A 136 13.36 -2.07 -6.83
C GLY A 136 14.42 -2.87 -6.06
N LYS A 137 14.57 -2.52 -4.78
CA LYS A 137 15.56 -3.16 -3.89
C LYS A 137 14.91 -3.52 -2.57
N SER A 138 15.25 -4.70 -2.06
CA SER A 138 14.97 -5.08 -0.70
C SER A 138 15.60 -4.09 0.28
N ARG A 139 14.94 -3.88 1.41
CA ARG A 139 15.42 -3.03 2.51
C ARG A 139 15.45 -3.85 3.79
N PRO A 140 16.35 -3.51 4.73
CA PRO A 140 16.34 -4.11 6.05
C PRO A 140 14.96 -3.99 6.68
N SER A 141 14.49 -5.09 7.25
CA SER A 141 13.25 -5.15 8.02
C SER A 141 13.55 -5.37 9.49
N LYS A 142 12.62 -4.99 10.35
CA LYS A 142 12.70 -5.30 11.77
C LYS A 142 12.55 -6.80 12.02
N SER A 143 12.98 -7.25 13.19
CA SER A 143 12.72 -8.62 13.63
C SER A 143 11.27 -8.80 14.05
N LEU A 144 10.82 -10.06 14.17
CA LEU A 144 9.52 -10.38 14.73
C LEU A 144 9.39 -9.84 16.16
N GLU A 145 10.45 -9.96 16.96
CA GLU A 145 10.50 -9.51 18.36
C GLU A 145 10.38 -7.99 18.49
N ASP A 146 10.85 -7.23 17.49
CA ASP A 146 10.73 -5.77 17.50
C ASP A 146 9.26 -5.31 17.41
N VAL A 147 8.43 -6.06 16.68
CA VAL A 147 7.06 -5.65 16.31
C VAL A 147 5.96 -6.49 16.97
N ALA A 148 6.24 -7.71 17.44
CA ALA A 148 5.25 -8.59 18.05
C ALA A 148 5.28 -8.54 19.58
N ARG A 149 4.12 -8.49 20.22
CA ARG A 149 3.94 -8.55 21.68
C ARG A 149 2.86 -9.57 22.02
N GLY A 150 2.87 -10.12 23.23
CA GLY A 150 1.87 -11.10 23.68
C GLY A 150 2.46 -12.28 24.43
N PRO A 151 1.63 -13.23 24.88
CA PRO A 151 2.08 -14.47 25.50
C PRO A 151 2.79 -15.36 24.48
N LYS A 152 3.90 -15.97 24.90
CA LYS A 152 4.70 -16.91 24.10
C LYS A 152 4.48 -18.35 24.59
N PRO A 153 4.68 -19.38 23.74
CA PRO A 153 5.06 -19.29 22.32
C PRO A 153 3.92 -18.75 21.44
N TYR A 154 4.26 -18.03 20.37
CA TYR A 154 3.27 -17.57 19.40
C TYR A 154 2.82 -18.74 18.51
N PRO A 155 1.53 -18.81 18.13
CA PRO A 155 1.09 -19.82 17.17
C PRO A 155 1.64 -19.53 15.77
N GLU A 156 1.83 -20.59 14.98
CA GLU A 156 2.46 -20.51 13.65
C GLU A 156 1.76 -19.52 12.71
N TRP A 157 0.43 -19.48 12.70
CA TRP A 157 -0.33 -18.54 11.87
C TRP A 157 -0.04 -17.08 12.21
N PHE A 158 0.18 -16.77 13.49
CA PHE A 158 0.51 -15.42 13.93
C PHE A 158 1.93 -15.06 13.50
N ILE A 159 2.88 -15.98 13.63
CA ILE A 159 4.26 -15.81 13.15
C ILE A 159 4.25 -15.49 11.64
N GLN A 160 3.50 -16.26 10.84
CA GLN A 160 3.38 -16.05 9.40
C GLN A 160 2.71 -14.72 9.07
N GLY A 161 1.65 -14.34 9.80
CA GLY A 161 1.02 -13.03 9.65
C GLY A 161 1.99 -11.88 9.95
N VAL A 162 2.80 -11.98 11.01
CA VAL A 162 3.82 -10.97 11.35
C VAL A 162 4.91 -10.92 10.27
N GLN A 163 5.35 -12.06 9.74
CA GLN A 163 6.31 -12.11 8.63
C GLN A 163 5.76 -11.42 7.37
N GLY A 164 4.48 -11.65 7.03
CA GLY A 164 3.81 -10.92 5.95
C GLY A 164 3.75 -9.42 6.21
N ALA A 165 3.36 -9.02 7.42
CA ALA A 165 3.32 -7.63 7.86
C ALA A 165 4.68 -6.91 7.78
N LEU A 166 5.79 -7.62 8.02
CA LEU A 166 7.15 -7.07 7.90
C LEU A 166 7.59 -6.79 6.44
N LEU A 167 6.84 -7.28 5.44
CA LEU A 167 7.05 -6.96 4.02
C LEU A 167 6.29 -5.71 3.56
N ALA A 168 5.37 -5.22 4.40
CA ALA A 168 4.55 -4.04 4.12
C ALA A 168 5.44 -2.81 3.91
N PRO A 169 5.25 -2.05 2.82
CA PRO A 169 5.89 -0.75 2.69
C PRO A 169 5.38 0.18 3.80
N THR A 170 6.29 0.91 4.43
CA THR A 170 5.94 1.96 5.40
C THR A 170 6.68 3.25 5.04
N ALA A 171 6.13 4.40 5.42
CA ALA A 171 6.73 5.68 5.12
C ALA A 171 8.19 5.73 5.62
N MET A 172 9.12 6.03 4.69
CA MET A 172 10.57 6.04 4.95
C MET A 172 11.11 4.73 5.56
N ASN A 173 10.45 3.58 5.31
CA ASN A 173 10.78 2.27 5.89
C ASN A 173 10.85 2.28 7.44
N GLN A 174 10.04 3.10 8.10
CA GLN A 174 10.11 3.27 9.56
C GLN A 174 9.60 2.06 10.34
N GLN A 175 8.68 1.28 9.76
CA GLN A 175 8.04 0.10 10.38
C GLN A 175 7.59 0.38 11.81
N LYS A 176 6.91 1.51 12.00
CA LYS A 176 6.42 1.98 13.31
C LYS A 176 5.04 1.42 13.57
N PHE A 177 4.98 0.14 13.89
CA PHE A 177 3.77 -0.54 14.31
C PHE A 177 4.08 -1.59 15.38
N THR A 178 3.05 -2.06 16.06
CA THR A 178 3.12 -3.20 16.98
C THR A 178 1.90 -4.07 16.79
N ILE A 179 2.11 -5.38 16.71
CA ILE A 179 1.09 -6.40 16.59
C ILE A 179 1.04 -7.15 17.92
N HIS A 180 -0.09 -7.06 18.63
CA HIS A 180 -0.29 -7.74 19.91
C HIS A 180 -1.13 -8.99 19.69
N TYR A 181 -0.60 -10.14 20.09
CA TYR A 181 -1.34 -11.39 20.23
C TYR A 181 -1.90 -11.49 21.66
N HIS A 182 -3.18 -11.81 21.79
CA HIS A 182 -3.86 -11.95 23.07
C HIS A 182 -4.08 -13.43 23.45
N PRO A 183 -4.26 -13.74 24.75
CA PRO A 183 -4.47 -15.12 25.21
C PRO A 183 -5.71 -15.81 24.61
N ASP A 184 -6.72 -15.04 24.21
CA ASP A 184 -7.96 -15.50 23.57
C ASP A 184 -7.81 -15.72 22.06
N GLY A 185 -6.62 -15.49 21.49
CA GLY A 185 -6.36 -15.62 20.06
C GLY A 185 -6.62 -14.35 19.25
N GLU A 186 -7.09 -13.27 19.88
CA GLU A 186 -7.29 -11.98 19.21
C GLU A 186 -5.95 -11.30 18.87
N VAL A 187 -6.00 -10.45 17.83
CA VAL A 187 -4.83 -9.70 17.35
C VAL A 187 -5.16 -8.24 17.19
N ASP A 188 -4.41 -7.40 17.91
CA ASP A 188 -4.51 -5.95 17.86
C ASP A 188 -3.32 -5.33 17.13
N PHE A 189 -3.61 -4.28 16.36
CA PHE A 189 -2.60 -3.50 15.64
C PHE A 189 -2.53 -2.09 16.22
N LYS A 190 -1.33 -1.65 16.57
CA LYS A 190 -1.08 -0.29 17.07
C LYS A 190 -0.10 0.44 16.16
N ALA A 191 -0.52 1.58 15.63
CA ALA A 191 0.37 2.50 14.94
C ALA A 191 1.33 3.17 15.93
N GLY A 192 2.59 3.35 15.53
CA GLY A 192 3.51 4.22 16.22
C GLY A 192 3.24 5.70 15.94
N ARG A 193 4.20 6.57 16.29
CA ARG A 193 4.08 8.02 16.09
C ARG A 193 4.82 8.47 14.82
N GLY A 194 4.16 9.29 14.02
CA GLY A 194 4.76 9.93 12.82
C GLY A 194 3.73 10.21 11.73
N PHE A 195 4.19 10.87 10.67
CA PHE A 195 3.40 11.01 9.45
C PHE A 195 3.10 9.64 8.86
N PHE A 196 1.90 9.49 8.28
CA PHE A 196 1.41 8.26 7.66
C PHE A 196 1.26 7.04 8.58
N ALA A 197 1.61 7.09 9.87
CA ALA A 197 1.61 5.90 10.74
C ALA A 197 0.27 5.13 10.78
N LYS A 198 -0.88 5.82 10.71
CA LYS A 198 -2.20 5.17 10.61
C LYS A 198 -2.43 4.53 9.24
N LEU A 199 -2.00 5.19 8.17
CA LEU A 199 -2.08 4.66 6.80
C LEU A 199 -1.18 3.43 6.66
N ASP A 200 0.06 3.54 7.13
CA ASP A 200 1.03 2.42 7.20
C ASP A 200 0.44 1.25 7.99
N LEU A 201 -0.28 1.48 9.09
CA LEU A 201 -0.96 0.43 9.84
C LEU A 201 -2.01 -0.32 9.00
N GLY A 202 -2.65 0.37 8.05
CA GLY A 202 -3.58 -0.22 7.10
C GLY A 202 -2.88 -1.18 6.15
N ILE A 203 -1.76 -0.74 5.58
CA ILE A 203 -0.90 -1.54 4.69
C ILE A 203 -0.42 -2.80 5.44
N VAL A 204 0.12 -2.62 6.65
CA VAL A 204 0.59 -3.69 7.54
C VAL A 204 -0.52 -4.71 7.82
N LYS A 205 -1.73 -4.23 8.12
CA LYS A 205 -2.88 -5.09 8.39
C LYS A 205 -3.31 -5.86 7.14
N TYR A 206 -3.29 -5.24 5.96
CA TYR A 206 -3.61 -5.92 4.70
C TYR A 206 -2.66 -7.10 4.45
N HIS A 207 -1.35 -6.90 4.66
CA HIS A 207 -0.37 -7.97 4.53
C HIS A 207 -0.59 -9.11 5.51
N PHE A 208 -0.83 -8.78 6.79
CA PHE A 208 -1.13 -9.79 7.81
C PHE A 208 -2.37 -10.59 7.45
N ASP A 209 -3.45 -9.91 7.09
CA ASP A 209 -4.74 -10.51 6.71
C ASP A 209 -4.59 -11.38 5.47
N LEU A 210 -3.83 -10.95 4.46
CA LEU A 210 -3.63 -11.70 3.23
C LEU A 210 -2.93 -13.04 3.49
N VAL A 211 -1.91 -13.08 4.35
CA VAL A 211 -1.22 -14.33 4.69
C VAL A 211 -2.08 -15.24 5.58
N THR A 212 -2.89 -14.66 6.48
CA THR A 212 -3.65 -15.44 7.46
C THR A 212 -5.01 -15.91 6.95
N LYS A 213 -5.69 -15.15 6.08
CA LYS A 213 -6.97 -15.53 5.46
C LYS A 213 -6.79 -16.57 4.36
N ASP A 214 -5.75 -16.45 3.54
CA ASP A 214 -5.51 -17.34 2.39
C ASP A 214 -5.07 -18.76 2.80
N ARG A 215 -4.63 -18.94 4.05
CA ARG A 215 -4.10 -20.22 4.56
C ARG A 215 -5.04 -21.01 5.47
N GLY A 216 -6.33 -20.65 5.52
CA GLY A 216 -7.29 -21.38 6.36
C GLY A 216 -6.92 -21.39 7.84
N CYS A 217 -6.14 -20.41 8.30
CA CYS A 217 -5.83 -20.22 9.71
C CYS A 217 -7.09 -19.64 10.38
N GLN A 218 -8.07 -20.51 10.59
CA GLN A 218 -9.27 -20.20 11.33
C GLN A 218 -8.84 -19.71 12.72
N LYS A 219 -9.25 -18.48 13.05
CA LYS A 219 -9.38 -18.05 14.43
C LYS A 219 -10.22 -19.14 15.12
N LYS A 220 -9.58 -19.95 15.96
CA LYS A 220 -10.30 -20.86 16.84
C LYS A 220 -11.09 -20.06 17.85
#